data_AF-A0A5B8YKA5-F1
#
_entry.id   AF-A0A5B8YKA5-F1
#
_cell.length_a   1.000
_cell.length_b   1.000
_cell.length_c   1.000
_cell.angle_alpha   90.00
_cell.angle_beta   90.00
_cell.angle_gamma   90.00
#
_symmetry.space_group_name_H-M   'P 1'
#
loop_
_entity.id
_entity.type
_entity.pdbx_description
1 polymer ?
#
loop_
_entity_poly.entity_id
_entity_poly.type
_entity_poly.pdbx_seq_one_letter_code
_entity_poly.pdbx_strand_id
1 'polypeptide(L)' 'MAEIKIEKKKPVWPWILVGLIILGVIFFLVFANEDEDNEYDTDDTELREVNPGDTTGLHSVKEKDTYYI' A
#
# COMPACT_ATOMS: atom_id res chain seq x y z
N MET A 1 28.76 43.47 44.05
CA MET A 1 28.20 43.78 42.71
C MET A 1 28.98 42.94 41.72
N ALA A 2 28.46 41.77 41.38
CA ALA A 2 29.15 40.85 40.48
C ALA A 2 28.53 41.01 39.08
N GLU A 3 29.36 41.32 38.10
CA GLU A 3 28.98 41.20 36.70
C GLU A 3 28.76 39.72 36.41
N ILE A 4 27.49 39.31 36.32
CA ILE A 4 27.12 37.97 35.88
C ILE A 4 27.40 37.91 34.38
N LYS A 5 28.53 37.28 34.04
CA LYS A 5 28.86 36.90 32.66
C LYS A 5 27.82 35.89 32.20
N ILE A 6 26.85 36.35 31.41
CA ILE A 6 25.84 35.48 30.79
C ILE A 6 26.50 34.79 29.61
N GLU A 7 26.95 33.57 29.86
CA GLU A 7 27.43 32.66 28.84
C GLU A 7 26.21 32.19 28.03
N LYS A 8 26.05 32.68 26.79
CA LYS A 8 25.00 32.18 25.90
C LYS A 8 25.29 30.72 25.59
N LYS A 9 24.49 29.80 26.16
CA LYS A 9 24.48 28.41 25.71
C LYS A 9 24.14 28.38 24.22
N LYS A 10 24.91 27.57 23.49
CA LYS A 10 24.65 27.30 22.08
C LYS A 10 23.20 26.77 21.97
N PRO A 11 22.39 27.23 21.02
CA PRO A 11 21.07 26.68 20.81
C PRO A 11 21.25 25.23 20.32
N VAL A 12 21.07 24.26 21.23
CA VAL A 12 21.09 22.82 20.89
C VAL A 12 19.79 22.42 20.18
N TRP A 13 18.73 23.18 20.42
CA TRP A 13 17.38 22.91 19.96
C TRP A 13 17.23 22.72 18.43
N PRO A 14 17.89 23.50 17.54
CA PRO A 14 17.80 23.28 16.09
C PRO A 14 18.39 21.95 15.63
N TRP A 15 19.41 21.45 16.33
CA TRP A 15 20.09 20.20 15.95
C TRP A 15 19.21 18.97 16.20
N ILE A 16 18.36 19.02 17.23
CA ILE A 16 17.41 17.95 17.54
C ILE A 16 16.37 17.84 16.42
N LEU A 17 15.88 18.98 15.92
CA LEU A 17 14.90 19.01 14.83
C LEU A 17 15.49 18.46 13.52
N VAL A 18 16.74 18.84 13.20
CA VAL A 18 17.45 18.31 12.04
C VAL A 18 17.65 16.79 12.17
N GLY A 19 18.05 16.31 13.35
CA GLY A 19 18.19 14.88 13.62
C GLY A 19 16.87 14.12 13.44
N LEU A 20 15.75 14.69 13.89
CA LEU A 20 14.43 14.08 13.76
C LEU A 20 13.99 13.94 12.30
N ILE A 21 14.23 14.97 11.48
CA ILE A 21 13.91 14.93 10.05
C ILE A 21 14.73 13.86 9.34
N ILE A 22 16.04 13.80 9.60
CA ILE A 22 16.92 12.79 9.02
C ILE A 22 16.48 11.38 9.43
N LEU A 23 16.13 11.19 10.71
CA LEU A 23 15.65 9.91 11.22
C LEU A 23 14.33 9.48 10.56
N GLY A 24 13.41 10.43 10.36
CA GLY A 24 12.14 10.19 9.67
C GLY A 24 12.33 9.79 8.21
N VAL A 25 13.27 10.41 7.50
CA VAL A 25 13.59 10.04 6.11
C VAL A 25 14.20 8.65 6.04
N ILE A 26 15.13 8.32 6.93
CA ILE A 26 15.73 6.98 6.96
C ILE A 26 14.68 5.91 7.27
N PHE A 27 13.81 6.17 8.26
CA PHE A 27 12.70 5.29 8.57
C PHE A 27 11.78 5.10 7.37
N PHE A 28 11.37 6.19 6.72
CA PHE A 28 10.54 6.13 5.52
C PHE A 28 11.20 5.31 4.41
N LEU A 29 12.48 5.52 4.09
CA LEU A 29 13.15 4.77 3.03
C LEU A 29 13.29 3.26 3.32
N VAL A 30 13.48 2.89 4.59
CA VAL A 30 13.59 1.47 5.00
C VAL A 30 12.23 0.78 4.93
N PHE A 31 11.17 1.42 5.42
CA PHE A 31 9.84 0.79 5.54
C PHE A 31 8.92 1.02 4.33
N ALA A 32 9.13 2.06 3.51
CA ALA A 32 8.25 2.37 2.37
C ALA A 32 8.35 1.36 1.21
N ASN A 33 9.41 0.55 1.15
CA ASN A 33 9.57 -0.47 0.11
C ASN A 33 8.94 -1.82 0.50
N GLU A 34 8.39 -1.97 1.72
CA GLU A 34 7.72 -3.21 2.15
C GLU A 34 6.23 -3.25 1.77
N ASP A 35 5.65 -2.14 1.30
CA ASP A 35 4.21 -2.04 0.97
C ASP A 35 3.91 -2.11 -0.55
N GLU A 36 4.92 -2.30 -1.41
CA GLU A 36 4.76 -2.42 -2.88
C GLU A 36 4.31 -3.82 -3.34
N ASP A 37 3.94 -4.71 -2.42
CA ASP A 37 3.33 -6.01 -2.75
C ASP A 37 1.80 -5.96 -2.77
N ASN A 38 1.19 -4.78 -2.64
CA ASN A 38 -0.22 -4.59 -2.95
C ASN A 38 -0.35 -4.30 -4.44
N GLU A 39 -0.11 -5.37 -5.20
CA GLU A 39 -0.70 -5.67 -6.49
C GLU A 39 -1.86 -4.72 -6.79
N TYR A 40 -1.62 -3.78 -7.71
CA TYR A 40 -2.72 -3.21 -8.49
C TYR A 40 -3.32 -4.38 -9.26
N ASP A 41 -4.14 -5.18 -8.59
CA ASP A 41 -5.18 -5.97 -9.21
C ASP A 41 -6.18 -4.93 -9.69
N THR A 42 -5.82 -4.27 -10.79
CA THR A 42 -6.79 -3.75 -11.73
C THR A 42 -7.47 -5.00 -12.24
N ASP A 43 -8.41 -5.50 -11.43
CA ASP A 43 -9.47 -6.38 -11.88
C ASP A 43 -10.20 -5.52 -12.90
N ASP A 44 -9.71 -5.59 -14.13
CA ASP A 44 -10.46 -5.37 -15.35
C ASP A 44 -11.67 -6.28 -15.24
N THR A 45 -12.63 -5.84 -14.42
CA THR A 45 -13.98 -6.37 -14.36
C THR A 45 -14.55 -5.98 -15.70
N GLU A 46 -14.25 -6.81 -16.70
CA GLU A 46 -14.83 -6.75 -18.02
C GLU A 46 -16.33 -6.65 -17.80
N LEU A 47 -16.88 -5.45 -18.03
CA LEU A 47 -18.31 -5.26 -18.08
C LEU A 47 -18.80 -6.02 -19.30
N ARG A 48 -19.08 -7.30 -19.11
CA ARG A 48 -19.66 -8.15 -20.13
C ARG A 48 -21.07 -7.65 -20.35
N GLU A 49 -21.26 -6.87 -21.40
CA GLU A 49 -22.58 -6.45 -21.88
C GLU A 49 -23.36 -7.72 -22.26
N VAL A 50 -24.22 -8.17 -21.33
CA VAL A 50 -25.09 -9.32 -21.58
C VAL A 50 -26.19 -8.85 -22.52
N ASN A 51 -26.02 -9.15 -23.82
CA ASN A 51 -27.09 -8.98 -24.79
C ASN A 51 -28.22 -9.97 -24.44
N PRO A 52 -29.46 -9.51 -24.17
CA PRO A 52 -30.56 -10.39 -23.79
C PRO A 52 -31.02 -11.34 -24.90
N GLY A 53 -30.40 -11.27 -26.09
CA GLY A 53 -30.64 -12.17 -27.22
C GLY A 53 -29.85 -13.49 -27.17
N ASP A 54 -28.83 -13.63 -26.31
CA ASP A 54 -27.93 -14.79 -26.29
C ASP A 54 -28.42 -15.94 -25.39
N THR A 55 -29.70 -16.31 -25.52
CA THR A 55 -30.30 -17.49 -24.83
C THR A 55 -30.28 -18.76 -25.67
N THR A 56 -29.66 -18.78 -26.86
CA THR A 56 -29.66 -19.95 -27.76
C THR A 56 -28.59 -21.00 -27.46
N GLY A 57 -27.91 -20.92 -26.31
CA GLY A 57 -26.88 -21.87 -25.88
C GLY A 57 -27.35 -22.95 -24.90
N LEU A 58 -28.65 -23.07 -24.63
CA LEU A 58 -29.18 -24.07 -23.70
C LEU A 58 -29.35 -25.45 -24.37
N HIS A 59 -28.23 -26.10 -24.76
CA HIS A 59 -28.23 -27.55 -24.98
C HIS A 59 -26.80 -28.12 -24.97
N SER A 60 -26.33 -28.53 -23.80
CA SER A 60 -25.71 -29.85 -23.53
C SER A 60 -24.83 -29.76 -22.27
N VAL A 61 -25.43 -29.98 -21.10
CA VAL A 61 -24.65 -30.54 -19.99
C VAL A 61 -24.37 -31.98 -20.40
N LYS A 62 -23.14 -32.28 -20.83
CA LYS A 62 -22.66 -33.66 -20.88
C LYS A 62 -22.57 -34.14 -19.44
N GLU A 63 -23.60 -34.85 -19.00
CA GLU A 63 -23.51 -35.72 -17.83
C GLU A 63 -22.46 -36.80 -18.17
N LYS A 64 -21.25 -36.61 -17.65
CA LYS A 64 -20.27 -37.67 -17.54
C LYS A 64 -20.20 -38.06 -16.07
N ASP A 65 -20.27 -39.37 -15.88
CA ASP A 65 -19.86 -40.10 -14.68
C ASP A 65 -20.94 -40.32 -13.61
N THR A 66 -21.90 -41.20 -13.94
CA THR A 66 -22.48 -42.10 -12.93
C THR A 66 -22.22 -43.56 -13.33
N TYR A 67 -21.26 -44.19 -12.65
CA TYR A 67 -21.17 -45.65 -12.53
C TYR A 67 -21.20 -45.99 -11.04
N TYR A 68 -22.27 -46.60 -10.58
CA TYR A 68 -22.28 -47.38 -9.32
C TYR A 68 -22.69 -48.81 -9.68
N ILE A 69 -21.84 -49.76 -9.30
CA ILE A 69 -22.10 -51.20 -9.28
C ILE A 69 -23.09 -51.55 -8.17
#